data_AF-A0A6P0YME6-F1
#
_entry.id   AF-A0A6P0YME6-F1
#
_cell.length_a   1.000
_cell.length_b   1.000
_cell.length_c   1.000
_cell.angle_alpha   90.00
_cell.angle_beta   90.00
_cell.angle_gamma   90.00
#
_symmetry.space_group_name_H-M   'P 1'
#
loop_
_entity.id
_entity.type
_entity.pdbx_description
1 polymer ?
#
loop_
_entity_poly.entity_id
_entity_poly.type
_entity_poly.pdbx_seq_one_letter_code
_entity_poly.pdbx_strand_id
1 'polypeptide(L)' 'MTSTAQQLPPNLEKILQKFQRITELKRRYEYLLWVAKRVPPFPAEDKLPDYKVPGCVPSLLPMKRSRG' A
#
# COMPACT_ATOMS: atom_id res chain seq x y z
N MET A 1 -16.10 -4.73 18.41
CA MET A 1 -14.70 -4.47 18.04
C MET A 1 -14.71 -3.67 16.75
N THR A 2 -14.78 -2.34 16.87
CA THR A 2 -15.09 -1.45 15.74
C THR A 2 -14.29 -0.17 15.90
N SER A 3 -13.15 -0.06 15.22
CA SER A 3 -12.29 1.13 15.11
C SER A 3 -11.37 0.88 13.91
N THR A 4 -11.42 1.54 12.76
CA THR A 4 -11.99 2.82 12.36
C THR A 4 -12.50 2.67 10.92
N ALA A 5 -13.73 3.10 10.66
CA ALA A 5 -14.19 3.38 9.30
C ALA A 5 -13.56 4.71 8.82
N GLN A 6 -12.23 4.81 8.85
CA GLN A 6 -11.53 5.82 8.07
C GLN A 6 -11.92 5.53 6.63
N GLN A 7 -12.78 6.39 6.05
CA GLN A 7 -13.25 6.26 4.67
C GLN A 7 -12.04 5.96 3.78
N LEU A 8 -11.86 4.69 3.46
CA LEU A 8 -10.77 4.25 2.61
C LEU A 8 -11.04 4.95 1.28
N PRO A 9 -10.01 5.52 0.64
CA PRO A 9 -10.22 6.13 -0.67
C PRO A 9 -10.90 5.09 -1.56
N PRO A 10 -11.91 5.47 -2.37
CA PRO A 10 -12.75 4.51 -3.09
C PRO A 10 -11.95 3.59 -4.02
N ASN A 11 -10.75 4.03 -4.41
CA ASN A 11 -9.80 3.23 -5.17
C ASN A 11 -9.20 2.06 -4.37
N LEU A 12 -8.91 2.26 -3.08
CA LEU A 12 -8.35 1.24 -2.20
C LEU A 12 -9.43 0.22 -1.80
N GLU A 13 -10.66 0.68 -1.56
CA GLU A 13 -11.79 -0.21 -1.26
C GLU A 13 -12.08 -1.19 -2.42
N LYS A 14 -12.06 -0.71 -3.68
CA LYS A 14 -12.17 -1.56 -4.87
C LYS A 14 -11.05 -2.61 -4.94
N ILE A 15 -9.83 -2.24 -4.57
CA ILE A 15 -8.68 -3.17 -4.57
C ILE A 15 -8.90 -4.26 -3.52
N LEU A 16 -9.36 -3.90 -2.31
CA LEU A 16 -9.65 -4.83 -1.22
C LEU A 16 -10.80 -5.79 -1.56
N GLN A 17 -11.90 -5.28 -2.12
CA GLN A 17 -13.02 -6.12 -2.54
C GLN A 17 -12.59 -7.18 -3.57
N LYS A 18 -11.76 -6.79 -4.55
CA LYS A 18 -11.21 -7.74 -5.52
C LYS A 18 -10.28 -8.75 -4.86
N PHE A 19 -9.41 -8.30 -3.95
CA PHE A 19 -8.48 -9.16 -3.23
C PHE A 19 -9.18 -10.20 -2.36
N GLN A 20 -10.27 -9.83 -1.68
CA GLN A 20 -11.06 -10.74 -0.84
C GLN A 20 -11.76 -11.83 -1.66
N ARG A 21 -12.10 -11.57 -2.93
CA ARG A 21 -12.73 -12.55 -3.82
C ARG A 21 -11.76 -13.61 -4.36
N ILE A 22 -10.45 -13.37 -4.29
CA ILE A 22 -9.44 -14.32 -4.75
C ILE A 22 -9.22 -15.37 -3.67
N THR A 23 -9.67 -16.59 -3.92
CA THR A 23 -9.52 -17.74 -3.02
C THR A 23 -8.22 -18.51 -3.24
N GLU A 24 -7.69 -18.49 -4.47
CA GLU A 24 -6.48 -19.22 -4.85
C GLU A 24 -5.21 -18.45 -4.43
N LEU A 25 -4.31 -19.12 -3.74
CA LEU A 25 -3.16 -18.51 -3.07
C LEU A 25 -2.18 -17.86 -4.06
N LYS A 26 -1.86 -18.53 -5.17
CA LYS A 26 -0.93 -18.04 -6.18
C LYS A 26 -1.44 -16.75 -6.81
N ARG A 27 -2.71 -16.72 -7.25
CA ARG A 27 -3.39 -15.52 -7.77
C ARG A 27 -3.44 -14.40 -6.75
N ARG A 28 -3.57 -14.72 -5.46
CA ARG A 28 -3.59 -13.73 -4.38
C ARG A 28 -2.25 -13.02 -4.28
N TYR A 29 -1.14 -13.75 -4.36
CA TYR A 29 0.21 -13.19 -4.41
C TYR A 29 0.47 -12.40 -5.69
N GLU A 30 0.08 -12.93 -6.85
CA GLU A 30 0.23 -12.24 -8.13
C GLU A 30 -0.51 -10.89 -8.12
N TYR A 31 -1.72 -10.86 -7.55
CA TYR A 31 -2.48 -9.62 -7.42
C TYR A 31 -1.80 -8.60 -6.51
N LEU A 32 -1.20 -9.02 -5.39
CA LEU A 32 -0.42 -8.13 -4.51
C LEU A 32 0.77 -7.53 -5.26
N LEU A 33 1.53 -8.35 -5.98
CA LEU A 33 2.66 -7.90 -6.78
C LEU A 33 2.21 -6.93 -7.89
N TRP A 34 1.06 -7.20 -8.51
CA TRP A 34 0.49 -6.31 -9.52
C TRP A 34 0.08 -4.96 -8.95
N VAL A 35 -0.57 -4.93 -7.78
CA VAL A 35 -0.91 -3.67 -7.10
C VAL A 35 0.35 -2.90 -6.72
N ALA A 36 1.37 -3.57 -6.19
CA ALA A 36 2.64 -2.93 -5.81
C ALA A 36 3.36 -2.27 -7.01
N LYS A 37 3.35 -2.91 -8.19
CA LYS A 37 3.95 -2.36 -9.42
C LYS A 37 3.27 -1.09 -9.93
N ARG A 38 2.01 -0.84 -9.55
CA ARG A 38 1.27 0.36 -9.96
C ARG A 38 1.57 1.57 -9.09
N VAL A 39 2.27 1.37 -7.97
CA VAL A 39 2.67 2.46 -7.09
C VAL A 39 3.76 3.28 -7.78
N PRO A 40 3.61 4.62 -7.86
CA PRO A 40 4.63 5.48 -8.47
C PRO A 40 6.00 5.27 -7.80
N PRO A 41 7.11 5.39 -8.54
CA PRO A 41 8.44 5.34 -7.95
C PRO A 41 8.58 6.49 -6.94
N PHE A 42 9.22 6.20 -5.81
CA PHE A 42 9.40 7.18 -4.76
C PHE A 42 10.43 8.25 -5.19
N PRO A 43 10.08 9.55 -5.14
CA PRO A 43 10.97 10.62 -5.57
C PRO A 43 12.25 10.65 -4.72
N ALA A 44 13.39 10.90 -5.35
CA ALA A 44 14.69 10.88 -4.68
C ALA A 44 14.80 11.94 -3.57
N GLU A 45 14.12 13.07 -3.76
CA GLU A 45 14.08 14.22 -2.85
C GLU A 45 13.41 13.90 -1.51
N ASP A 46 12.44 12.98 -1.48
CA ASP A 46 11.77 12.56 -0.26
C ASP A 46 12.46 11.37 0.42
N LYS A 47 13.60 10.88 -0.09
CA LYS A 47 14.40 9.80 0.54
C LYS A 47 15.20 10.30 1.74
N LEU A 48 14.51 10.97 2.67
CA LEU A 48 15.10 11.47 3.90
C LEU A 48 15.02 10.42 5.00
N PRO A 49 16.06 10.28 5.84
CA PRO A 49 16.10 9.29 6.91
C PRO A 49 14.95 9.43 7.91
N ASP A 50 14.37 10.62 8.05
CA ASP A 50 13.18 10.89 8.88
C ASP A 50 11.92 10.18 8.38
N TYR A 51 11.82 9.95 7.07
CA TYR A 51 10.76 9.13 6.49
C TYR A 51 11.14 7.67 6.45
N LYS A 52 12.00 7.15 7.34
CA LYS A 52 12.27 5.71 7.42
C LYS A 52 11.37 5.09 8.48
N VAL A 53 10.59 4.06 8.11
CA VAL A 53 9.80 3.32 9.11
C VAL A 53 10.72 2.31 9.81
N PRO A 54 10.97 2.45 11.12
CA PRO A 54 11.73 1.46 11.86
C PRO A 54 10.95 0.13 11.94
N GLY A 55 11.62 -1.01 11.75
CA GLY A 55 11.03 -2.34 11.86
C GLY A 55 10.42 -2.94 10.59
N CYS A 56 10.42 -2.21 9.46
CA CYS A 56 10.03 -2.78 8.17
C CYS A 56 11.29 -3.27 7.44
N VAL A 57 11.36 -4.59 7.18
CA VAL A 57 12.39 -5.23 6.37
C VAL A 57 11.71 -5.64 5.07
N PRO A 58 12.01 -5.00 3.92
CA PRO A 58 13.13 -4.09 3.67
C PRO A 58 12.81 -2.65 4.10
N SER A 59 13.85 -1.87 4.37
CA SER A 59 13.79 -0.47 4.79
C SER A 59 13.08 0.44 3.77
N LEU A 60 11.75 0.44 3.78
CA LEU A 60 10.94 1.30 2.91
C LEU A 60 10.69 2.64 3.61
N LEU A 61 10.91 3.72 2.86
CA LEU A 61 10.55 5.06 3.29
C LEU A 61 9.03 5.23 3.11
N PRO A 62 8.22 5.53 4.15
CA PRO A 62 6.84 5.95 4.03
C PRO A 62 6.62 6.96 2.91
N MET A 63 5.66 6.62 2.05
CA MET A 63 5.13 7.55 1.07
C MET A 63 4.52 8.75 1.79
N LYS A 64 5.00 9.95 1.48
CA LYS A 64 4.27 11.17 1.81
C LYS A 64 2.95 11.14 1.06
N ARG A 65 1.85 11.13 1.81
CA ARG A 65 0.52 11.35 1.25
C ARG A 65 0.48 12.81 0.81
N SER A 66 0.59 13.04 -0.50
CA SER A 66 0.39 14.36 -1.11
C SER A 66 -0.98 14.87 -0.65
N ARG A 67 -0.97 15.85 0.26
CA ARG A 67 -2.17 16.57 0.68
C ARG A 67 -2.49 17.51 -0.48
N GLY A 68 -3.49 17.13 -1.27
CA GLY A 68 -4.24 18.05 -2.11
C GLY A 68 -5.13 18.93 -1.24
#